data_AF-A0AB39Y721-F1
#
_entry.id   AF-A0AB39Y721-F1
#
_cell.length_a   1.000
_cell.length_b   1.000
_cell.length_c   1.000
_cell.angle_alpha   90.00
_cell.angle_beta   90.00
_cell.angle_gamma   90.00
#
_symmetry.space_group_name_H-M   'P 1'
#
loop_
_entity.id
_entity.type
_entity.pdbx_description
1 polymer ?
#
loop_
_entity_poly.entity_id
_entity_poly.type
_entity_poly.pdbx_seq_one_letter_code
_entity_poly.pdbx_strand_id
1 'polypeptide(L)'
;MTTYERRRAPEPSRCIAAHPEDPTNCAGPRDAVIVLDSHGGKAAGCEHHAARLLASLDGARVEPGSIPGAAARAFQAADSIRPFCWFTNAVRTESSQLSRAEHRIARNHRH
;
A
#
# COMPACT_ATOMS: atom_id res chain seq x y z
N MET A 1 24.31 34.42 14.90
CA MET A 1 24.75 33.63 13.73
C MET A 1 23.85 32.42 13.64
N THR A 2 23.14 32.30 12.51
CA THR A 2 21.99 31.41 12.24
C THR A 2 22.34 29.92 12.39
N THR A 3 21.46 29.20 13.08
CA THR A 3 21.45 27.74 13.19
C THR A 3 20.76 27.11 11.97
N TYR A 4 21.24 25.90 11.63
CA TYR A 4 20.44 24.80 11.09
C TYR A 4 20.07 24.79 9.59
N GLU A 5 21.03 24.45 8.73
CA GLU A 5 20.72 23.73 7.49
C GLU A 5 21.39 22.36 7.51
N ARG A 6 20.77 21.43 8.24
CA ARG A 6 20.94 20.00 8.00
C ARG A 6 20.48 19.78 6.56
N ARG A 7 21.43 19.67 5.62
CA ARG A 7 21.16 19.22 4.26
C ARG A 7 20.40 17.90 4.35
N ARG A 8 19.08 17.95 4.10
CA ARG A 8 18.26 16.75 3.91
C ARG A 8 18.81 16.08 2.65
N ALA A 9 19.15 14.80 2.73
CA ALA A 9 19.39 14.00 1.53
C ALA A 9 18.19 14.18 0.56
N PRO A 10 18.39 14.11 -0.76
CA PRO A 10 17.26 14.23 -1.69
C PRO A 10 16.22 13.18 -1.31
N GLU A 11 15.06 13.64 -0.87
CA GLU A 11 13.96 12.76 -0.53
C GLU A 11 13.64 11.89 -1.75
N PRO A 12 13.46 10.58 -1.57
CA PRO A 12 13.16 9.71 -2.70
C PRO A 12 11.94 10.27 -3.43
N SER A 13 12.01 10.34 -4.77
CA SER A 13 10.94 10.90 -5.60
C SER A 13 9.61 10.17 -5.43
N ARG A 14 9.63 8.96 -4.85
CA ARG A 14 8.50 8.10 -4.52
C ARG A 14 8.52 7.74 -3.03
N CYS A 15 7.35 7.46 -2.46
CA CYS A 15 7.28 6.98 -1.07
C CYS A 15 7.85 5.56 -0.95
N ILE A 16 8.28 5.18 0.25
CA ILE A 16 8.89 3.87 0.52
C ILE A 16 7.90 2.73 0.26
N ALA A 17 6.60 2.95 0.52
CA ALA A 17 5.57 1.96 0.23
C ALA A 17 5.30 1.72 -1.27
N ALA A 18 5.87 2.52 -2.18
CA ALA A 18 5.67 2.33 -3.60
C ALA A 18 6.57 1.18 -4.10
N HIS A 19 5.97 0.08 -4.57
CA HIS A 19 6.74 -1.00 -5.17
C HIS A 19 7.56 -0.49 -6.37
N PRO A 20 8.80 -0.94 -6.57
CA PRO A 20 9.65 -0.46 -7.67
C PRO A 20 8.98 -0.58 -9.06
N GLU A 21 8.21 -1.65 -9.28
CA GLU A 21 7.50 -1.91 -10.54
C GLU A 21 6.13 -1.24 -10.64
N ASP A 22 5.63 -0.65 -9.55
CA ASP A 22 4.42 0.16 -9.62
C ASP A 22 4.76 1.44 -10.40
N PRO A 23 4.16 1.77 -11.55
CA PRO A 23 4.51 2.98 -12.29
C PRO A 23 3.77 4.24 -11.80
N THR A 24 2.83 4.11 -10.88
CA THR A 24 1.93 5.20 -10.50
C THR A 24 2.62 6.23 -9.60
N ASN A 25 2.24 7.50 -9.79
CA ASN A 25 2.68 8.61 -8.96
C ASN A 25 2.10 8.51 -7.54
N CYS A 26 2.80 9.09 -6.55
CA CYS A 26 2.24 9.22 -5.20
C CYS A 26 1.04 10.16 -5.21
N ALA A 27 0.06 9.89 -4.34
CA ALA A 27 -1.09 10.77 -4.11
C ALA A 27 -1.08 11.26 -2.65
N GLY A 28 -0.72 12.52 -2.45
CA GLY A 28 -0.64 13.13 -1.12
C GLY A 28 0.68 12.87 -0.36
N PRO A 29 0.70 13.11 0.96
CA PRO A 29 1.89 12.98 1.80
C PRO A 29 2.47 11.57 1.80
N ARG A 30 3.81 11.46 1.73
CA ARG A 30 4.54 10.18 1.54
C ARG A 30 4.72 9.37 2.83
N ASP A 31 4.24 9.89 3.95
CA ASP A 31 4.28 9.34 5.30
C ASP A 31 2.88 9.27 5.93
N ALA A 32 1.82 9.40 5.14
CA ALA A 32 0.43 9.41 5.61
C ALA A 32 0.01 8.11 6.30
N VAL A 33 0.59 6.97 5.89
CA VAL A 33 0.27 5.63 6.38
C VAL A 33 1.57 4.85 6.62
N ILE A 34 1.61 4.05 7.69
CA ILE A 34 2.67 3.06 7.90
C ILE A 34 2.12 1.67 7.61
N VAL A 35 2.69 0.97 6.64
CA VAL A 35 2.39 -0.45 6.37
C VAL A 35 3.37 -1.32 7.14
N LEU A 36 2.87 -2.34 7.81
CA LEU A 36 3.68 -3.38 8.46
C LEU A 36 3.44 -4.72 7.81
N ASP A 37 4.51 -5.41 7.46
CA ASP A 37 4.44 -6.81 7.05
C ASP A 37 4.32 -7.75 8.27
N SER A 38 4.13 -9.04 7.99
CA SER A 38 4.00 -10.10 8.99
C SER A 38 5.30 -10.39 9.77
N HIS A 39 6.44 -9.90 9.27
CA HIS A 39 7.77 -10.08 9.86
C HIS A 39 8.26 -8.83 10.62
N GLY A 40 7.44 -7.78 10.71
CA GLY A 40 7.75 -6.54 11.42
C GLY A 40 8.47 -5.49 10.59
N GLY A 41 8.68 -5.71 9.29
CA GLY A 41 9.14 -4.69 8.35
C GLY A 41 8.14 -3.55 8.24
N LYS A 42 8.64 -2.32 8.04
CA LYS A 42 7.83 -1.09 8.02
C LYS A 42 8.09 -0.29 6.76
N ALA A 43 7.03 0.21 6.14
CA ALA A 43 7.11 1.12 5.00
C ALA A 43 6.16 2.30 5.19
N ALA A 44 6.72 3.51 5.22
CA ALA A 44 5.94 4.74 5.18
C ALA A 44 5.46 5.03 3.74
N GLY A 45 4.19 5.38 3.60
CA GLY A 45 3.55 5.54 2.30
C GLY A 45 2.48 6.61 2.26
N CYS A 46 2.19 7.07 1.04
CA CYS A 46 0.92 7.74 0.76
C CYS A 46 -0.25 6.75 0.77
N GLU A 47 -1.48 7.22 0.90
CA GLU A 47 -2.68 6.35 0.95
C GLU A 47 -2.76 5.41 -0.26
N HIS A 48 -2.44 5.92 -1.44
CA HIS A 48 -2.46 5.16 -2.70
C HIS A 48 -1.50 3.98 -2.69
N HIS A 49 -0.21 4.22 -2.44
CA HIS A 49 0.80 3.15 -2.43
C HIS A 49 0.68 2.25 -1.21
N ALA A 50 0.27 2.78 -0.06
CA ALA A 50 0.01 1.96 1.12
C ALA A 50 -1.13 0.96 0.89
N ALA A 51 -2.22 1.37 0.23
CA ALA A 51 -3.32 0.47 -0.11
C ALA A 51 -2.88 -0.65 -1.07
N ARG A 52 -2.10 -0.32 -2.10
CA ARG A 52 -1.59 -1.30 -3.08
C ARG A 52 -0.58 -2.27 -2.48
N LEU A 53 0.30 -1.78 -1.60
CA LEU A 53 1.25 -2.61 -0.85
C LEU A 53 0.51 -3.54 0.11
N LEU A 54 -0.44 -3.01 0.90
CA LEU A 54 -1.27 -3.80 1.82
C LEU A 54 -2.08 -4.89 1.12
N ALA A 55 -2.56 -4.63 -0.09
CA ALA A 55 -3.27 -5.62 -0.90
C ALA A 55 -2.36 -6.75 -1.41
N SER A 56 -1.05 -6.53 -1.46
CA SER A 56 -0.08 -7.46 -2.06
C SER A 56 0.71 -8.29 -1.02
N LEU A 57 0.66 -7.89 0.25
CA LEU A 57 1.36 -8.57 1.35
C LEU A 57 0.40 -9.42 2.17
N ASP A 58 0.77 -10.69 2.39
CA ASP A 58 0.03 -11.56 3.29
C ASP A 58 0.31 -11.21 4.75
N GLY A 59 -0.74 -11.23 5.58
CA GLY A 59 -0.67 -10.87 7.00
C GLY A 59 -0.30 -9.41 7.31
N ALA A 60 -0.21 -8.53 6.31
CA ALA A 60 0.13 -7.13 6.53
C ALA A 60 -1.01 -6.33 7.18
N ARG A 61 -0.63 -5.28 7.90
CA ARG A 61 -1.56 -4.32 8.53
C ARG A 61 -1.10 -2.88 8.29
N VAL A 62 -1.95 -1.93 8.65
CA VAL A 62 -1.63 -0.49 8.61
C VAL A 62 -1.73 0.14 9.99
N GLU A 63 -0.86 1.09 10.24
CA GLU A 63 -0.86 1.97 11.40
C GLU A 63 -1.00 3.45 10.95
N PRO A 64 -1.55 4.33 11.80
CA PRO A 64 -1.62 5.76 11.51
C PRO A 64 -0.23 6.36 11.22
N GLY A 65 -0.15 7.17 10.17
CA GLY A 65 1.02 8.00 9.86
C GLY A 65 0.77 9.48 10.13
N SER A 66 1.27 10.35 9.26
CA SER A 66 1.18 11.81 9.40
C SER A 66 -0.23 12.38 9.22
N ILE A 67 -1.14 11.66 8.55
CA ILE A 67 -2.48 12.14 8.22
C ILE A 67 -3.55 11.35 8.96
N PRO A 68 -4.33 11.98 9.86
CA PRO A 68 -5.43 11.34 10.55
C PRO A 68 -6.45 10.69 9.59
N GLY A 69 -6.82 9.44 9.89
CA GLY A 69 -7.77 8.67 9.09
C GLY A 69 -7.23 8.09 7.78
N ALA A 70 -6.01 8.45 7.35
CA ALA A 70 -5.42 7.94 6.12
C ALA A 70 -5.23 6.41 6.16
N ALA A 71 -4.81 5.86 7.30
CA ALA A 71 -4.66 4.41 7.47
C ALA A 71 -5.99 3.66 7.26
N ALA A 72 -7.11 4.18 7.79
CA ALA A 72 -8.42 3.57 7.61
C ALA A 72 -8.89 3.61 6.15
N ARG A 73 -8.71 4.75 5.46
CA ARG A 73 -9.04 4.88 4.03
C ARG A 73 -8.17 3.95 3.16
N ALA A 74 -6.88 3.87 3.44
CA ALA A 74 -5.98 2.96 2.73
C ALA A 74 -6.36 1.48 2.96
N PHE A 75 -6.71 1.11 4.20
CA PHE A 75 -7.21 -0.23 4.53
C PHE A 75 -8.49 -0.56 3.75
N GLN A 76 -9.45 0.35 3.73
CA GLN A 76 -10.69 0.19 2.99
C GLN A 76 -10.45 0.08 1.47
N ALA A 77 -9.58 0.92 0.90
CA ALA A 77 -9.25 0.86 -0.52
C ALA A 77 -8.61 -0.48 -0.90
N ALA A 78 -7.69 -0.99 -0.07
CA ALA A 78 -6.98 -2.25 -0.31
C ALA A 78 -7.90 -3.47 -0.46
N ASP A 79 -9.09 -3.45 0.14
CA ASP A 79 -10.05 -4.55 0.07
C ASP A 79 -10.52 -4.85 -1.37
N SER A 80 -10.57 -3.82 -2.22
CA SER A 80 -10.97 -3.91 -3.64
C SER A 80 -9.79 -4.05 -4.60
N ILE A 81 -8.55 -3.94 -4.09
CA ILE A 81 -7.35 -4.01 -4.91
C ILE A 81 -6.88 -5.45 -4.99
N ARG A 82 -6.57 -5.91 -6.22
CA ARG A 82 -5.94 -7.22 -6.42
C ARG A 82 -4.44 -7.17 -6.05
N PRO A 83 -3.87 -8.27 -5.53
CA PRO A 83 -2.43 -8.36 -5.29
C PRO A 83 -1.60 -8.10 -6.55
N PHE A 84 -0.49 -7.37 -6.39
CA PHE A 84 0.43 -7.00 -7.46
C PHE A 84 -0.29 -6.35 -8.66
N CYS A 85 -1.19 -5.42 -8.37
CA CYS A 85 -2.05 -4.75 -9.36
C CYS A 85 -1.30 -3.89 -10.39
N TRP A 86 0.03 -3.75 -10.28
CA TRP A 86 0.86 -3.16 -11.33
C TRP A 86 1.16 -4.13 -12.48
N PHE A 87 0.97 -5.44 -12.31
CA PHE A 87 1.02 -6.41 -13.40
C PHE A 87 -0.32 -6.48 -14.15
N THR A 88 -0.53 -5.58 -15.09
CA THR A 88 -1.80 -5.48 -15.85
C THR A 88 -2.01 -6.59 -16.87
N ASN A 89 -0.93 -7.20 -17.36
CA ASN A 89 -0.97 -8.16 -18.47
C ASN A 89 -0.84 -9.62 -18.01
N ALA A 90 -0.70 -9.86 -16.70
CA ALA A 90 -0.59 -11.22 -16.16
C ALA A 90 -1.97 -11.90 -16.15
N VAL A 91 -2.06 -13.06 -16.80
CA VAL A 91 -3.25 -13.91 -16.74
C VAL A 91 -3.47 -14.35 -15.29
N ARG A 92 -4.72 -14.28 -14.84
CA ARG A 92 -5.10 -14.62 -13.47
C ARG A 92 -5.86 -15.94 -13.48
N THR A 93 -5.25 -17.00 -12.96
CA THR A 93 -5.81 -18.36 -12.90
C THR A 93 -5.96 -18.87 -11.47
N GLU A 94 -5.28 -18.25 -10.51
CA GLU A 94 -5.22 -18.70 -9.13
C GLU A 94 -6.03 -17.81 -8.20
N SER A 95 -6.58 -18.43 -7.15
CA SER A 95 -7.35 -17.71 -6.14
C SER A 95 -6.52 -16.64 -5.41
N SER A 96 -5.22 -16.87 -5.19
CA SER A 96 -4.28 -15.92 -4.58
C SER A 96 -4.11 -14.62 -5.36
N GLN A 97 -4.61 -14.56 -6.60
CA GLN A 97 -4.54 -13.37 -7.45
C GLN A 97 -5.81 -12.49 -7.36
N LEU A 98 -6.81 -12.91 -6.57
CA LEU A 98 -8.05 -12.19 -6.36
C LEU A 98 -7.92 -11.19 -5.21
N SER A 99 -8.72 -10.13 -5.27
CA SER A 99 -8.92 -9.21 -4.15
C SER A 99 -9.73 -9.85 -3.02
N ARG A 100 -9.67 -9.26 -1.82
CA ARG A 100 -10.47 -9.71 -0.67
C ARG A 100 -11.97 -9.64 -0.95
N ALA A 101 -12.42 -8.60 -1.65
CA ALA A 101 -13.80 -8.46 -2.09
C ALA A 101 -14.23 -9.60 -3.03
N GLU A 102 -13.42 -9.94 -4.04
CA GLU A 102 -13.69 -11.06 -4.94
C GLU A 102 -13.74 -12.41 -4.22
N HIS A 103 -12.84 -12.63 -3.25
CA HIS A 103 -12.89 -13.82 -2.40
C HIS A 103 -14.18 -13.93 -1.56
N ARG A 104 -14.77 -12.81 -1.11
CA ARG A 104 -16.06 -12.84 -0.43
C ARG A 104 -17.17 -13.26 -1.39
N ILE A 105 -17.21 -12.68 -2.59
CA ILE A 105 -18.19 -13.03 -3.63
C ILE A 105 -18.08 -14.51 -4.02
N ALA A 106 -16.87 -14.99 -4.30
CA ALA A 106 -16.63 -16.38 -4.68
C ALA A 106 -17.00 -17.41 -3.60
N ARG A 107 -16.92 -17.03 -2.31
CA ARG A 107 -17.37 -17.88 -1.20
C ARG A 107 -18.90 -17.91 -1.08
N ASN A 108 -19.55 -16.77 -1.29
CA ASN A 108 -21.02 -16.69 -1.21
C ASN A 108 -21.74 -17.49 -2.30
N HIS A 109 -21.12 -17.68 -3.47
CA HIS A 109 -21.69 -18.48 -4.57
C HIS A 109 -21.43 -20.00 -4.48
N ARG A 110 -20.73 -20.47 -3.45
CA ARG A 110 -20.48 -21.91 -3.23
C ARG A 110 -21.51 -22.58 -2.31
N HIS A 111 -22.56 -21.86 -1.95
CA HIS A 111 -23.70 -22.30 -1.14
C HIS A 111 -24.99 -22.13 -1.94
#